data_AF-A0A4P2PSN3-F1
#
_entry.id   AF-A0A4P2PSN3-F1
#
_cell.length_a   1.000
_cell.length_b   1.000
_cell.length_c   1.000
_cell.angle_alpha   90.00
_cell.angle_beta   90.00
_cell.angle_gamma   90.00
#
_symmetry.space_group_name_H-M   'P 1'
#
loop_
_entity.id
_entity.type
_entity.pdbx_description
1 polymer ?
#
loop_
_entity_poly.entity_id
_entity_poly.type
_entity_poly.pdbx_seq_one_letter_code
_entity_poly.pdbx_strand_id
1 'polypeptide(L)'
;MSHPSLHLTARDFDAYAAEKATSKAYSRPRLEVKQRALAWARGVVARLAELGISVDVHGSDEHPSIRNKHRADCQWVFFWRDQAAREELDRLLDRGRSISDVIDDPSPYTRHAFLALRLSEGEVQVCFAVHPDAKVDVDNLRARLSASDDATGEPTSLAAELTSALHALPEQFSFGAGGGDRVDCSAATPEAITEMLRRAADGQVPLWIGWSVPRETAVEHADILDEQLEDALVALAPIYRLVAWSRENDRIALDHKLEGIEQERARAHAELEAENERWRSEQARARERSMEEARARGDERVEASLPARRPTLATLFKAASNAGAGRGEPRHTPKHAGEGGAPARRPQHAEAEQQAKGGAQPRSSAEPAQRAQRGPAGEPDAARVTLEPAKGGVIEKGSRVRVRRGPFGDKIGVVSELDGRGGARVLLGLLSTRLELDDLELVADSRERPALSTSHRKPLAPTPRRAR
;
A
#
# COMPACT_ATOMS: atom_id res chain seq x y z
N MET A 1 16.88 8.29 -20.33
CA MET A 1 16.09 9.44 -19.84
C MET A 1 16.54 9.70 -18.42
N SER A 2 16.71 10.95 -17.99
CA SER A 2 17.14 11.24 -16.61
C SER A 2 16.11 10.68 -15.64
N HIS A 3 16.53 9.78 -14.74
CA HIS A 3 15.66 9.26 -13.70
C HIS A 3 15.22 10.41 -12.79
N PRO A 4 13.94 10.51 -12.43
CA PRO A 4 13.46 11.55 -11.52
C PRO A 4 14.04 11.33 -10.11
N SER A 5 14.82 12.30 -9.64
CA SER A 5 15.45 12.28 -8.32
C SER A 5 14.48 12.68 -7.20
N LEU A 6 14.58 12.02 -6.05
CA LEU A 6 13.91 12.39 -4.82
C LEU A 6 14.56 13.64 -4.19
N HIS A 7 15.90 13.69 -4.17
CA HIS A 7 16.75 14.79 -3.69
C HIS A 7 16.23 15.42 -2.39
N LEU A 8 16.34 14.66 -1.29
CA LEU A 8 15.81 15.07 0.01
C LEU A 8 16.62 16.22 0.63
N THR A 9 15.90 17.17 1.21
CA THR A 9 16.46 18.35 1.87
C THR A 9 15.94 18.46 3.30
N ALA A 10 16.64 19.22 4.16
CA ALA A 10 16.22 19.47 5.54
C ALA A 10 14.76 19.98 5.64
N ARG A 11 14.30 20.78 4.67
CA ARG A 11 12.93 21.32 4.63
C ARG A 11 11.87 20.25 4.45
N ASP A 12 12.21 19.17 3.75
CA ASP A 12 11.29 18.06 3.50
C ASP A 12 11.00 17.34 4.81
N PHE A 13 12.02 17.07 5.63
CA PHE A 13 11.89 16.51 6.98
C PHE A 13 11.14 17.48 7.92
N ASP A 14 11.51 18.77 7.90
CA ASP A 14 10.88 19.79 8.74
C ASP A 14 9.38 19.93 8.51
N ALA A 15 8.87 19.56 7.33
CA ALA A 15 7.44 19.61 7.03
C ALA A 15 6.63 18.60 7.86
N TYR A 16 7.27 17.56 8.39
CA TYR A 16 6.65 16.47 9.15
C TYR A 16 6.83 16.60 10.67
N ALA A 17 7.38 17.72 11.14
CA ALA A 17 7.58 17.93 12.57
C ALA A 17 6.28 17.80 13.37
N ALA A 18 6.37 17.25 14.59
CA ALA A 18 5.19 16.94 15.42
C ALA A 18 4.26 18.15 15.63
N GLU A 19 4.84 19.34 15.83
CA GLU A 19 4.15 20.62 16.02
C GLU A 19 3.38 21.08 14.76
N LYS A 20 3.79 20.60 13.59
CA LYS A 20 3.25 20.96 12.28
C LYS A 20 2.26 19.93 11.77
N ALA A 21 2.20 18.74 12.37
CA ALA A 21 1.45 17.59 11.86
C ALA A 21 -0.04 17.87 11.65
N THR A 22 -0.66 18.73 12.46
CA THR A 22 -2.09 19.11 12.37
C THR A 22 -2.34 20.35 11.51
N SER A 23 -1.28 21.06 11.09
CA SER A 23 -1.39 22.32 10.38
C SER A 23 -1.48 22.13 8.86
N LYS A 24 -2.48 22.78 8.24
CA LYS A 24 -2.63 22.84 6.78
C LYS A 24 -1.63 23.77 6.10
N ALA A 25 -0.91 24.62 6.85
CA ALA A 25 0.10 25.51 6.28
C ALA A 25 1.27 24.75 5.62
N TYR A 26 1.50 23.51 6.07
CA TYR A 26 2.57 22.64 5.57
C TYR A 26 2.10 21.64 4.51
N SER A 27 0.83 21.68 4.08
CA SER A 27 0.31 20.77 3.06
C SER A 27 1.03 20.92 1.72
N ARG A 28 1.40 22.16 1.34
CA ARG A 28 2.10 22.40 0.07
C ARG A 28 3.52 21.80 0.06
N PRO A 29 4.40 22.09 1.03
CA PRO A 29 5.70 21.40 1.13
C PRO A 29 5.58 19.87 1.10
N ARG A 30 4.63 19.30 1.84
CA ARG A 30 4.40 17.84 1.84
C ARG A 30 3.93 17.31 0.48
N LEU A 31 3.09 18.06 -0.23
CA LEU A 31 2.66 17.73 -1.58
C LEU A 31 3.82 17.71 -2.57
N GLU A 32 4.71 18.70 -2.49
CA GLU A 32 5.90 18.77 -3.35
C GLU A 32 6.81 17.55 -3.13
N VAL A 33 7.03 17.16 -1.87
CA VAL A 33 7.76 15.93 -1.51
C VAL A 33 7.07 14.68 -2.04
N LYS A 34 5.77 14.53 -1.80
CA LYS A 34 4.96 13.41 -2.31
C LYS A 34 5.06 13.27 -3.82
N GLN A 35 4.99 14.37 -4.56
CA GLN A 35 5.12 14.35 -6.02
C GLN A 35 6.50 13.90 -6.49
N ARG A 36 7.58 14.37 -5.84
CA ARG A 36 8.94 13.88 -6.14
C ARG A 36 9.08 12.40 -5.83
N ALA A 37 8.59 11.95 -4.68
CA ALA A 37 8.64 10.55 -4.27
C ALA A 37 7.83 9.63 -5.18
N LEU A 38 6.63 10.05 -5.62
CA LEU A 38 5.86 9.31 -6.62
C LEU A 38 6.53 9.28 -7.99
N ALA A 39 7.28 10.32 -8.34
CA ALA A 39 8.03 10.33 -9.58
C ALA A 39 9.20 9.34 -9.55
N TRP A 40 9.99 9.40 -8.49
CA TRP A 40 11.08 8.46 -8.17
C TRP A 40 10.57 7.01 -8.12
N ALA A 41 9.45 6.76 -7.45
CA ALA A 41 8.86 5.44 -7.31
C ALA A 41 8.55 4.72 -8.64
N ARG A 42 8.32 5.46 -9.73
CA ARG A 42 8.14 4.84 -11.06
C ARG A 42 9.39 4.09 -11.53
N GLY A 43 10.59 4.55 -11.15
CA GLY A 43 11.84 3.83 -11.40
C GLY A 43 11.87 2.49 -10.67
N VAL A 44 11.49 2.50 -9.38
CA VAL A 44 11.39 1.29 -8.56
C VAL A 44 10.37 0.30 -9.14
N VAL A 45 9.19 0.76 -9.58
CA VAL A 45 8.17 -0.11 -10.21
C VAL A 45 8.74 -0.83 -11.43
N ALA A 46 9.46 -0.12 -12.30
CA ALA A 46 10.07 -0.73 -13.48
C ALA A 46 11.07 -1.83 -13.08
N ARG A 47 11.91 -1.57 -12.08
CA ARG A 47 12.90 -2.54 -11.57
C ARG A 47 12.26 -3.75 -10.88
N LEU A 48 11.17 -3.54 -10.13
CA LEU A 48 10.41 -4.64 -9.53
C LEU A 48 9.72 -5.49 -10.61
N ALA A 49 9.22 -4.87 -11.67
CA ALA A 49 8.62 -5.59 -12.80
C ALA A 49 9.64 -6.46 -13.55
N GLU A 50 10.90 -6.04 -13.67
CA GLU A 50 12.00 -6.86 -14.21
C GLU A 50 12.26 -8.13 -13.37
N LEU A 51 11.93 -8.09 -12.08
CA LEU A 51 11.97 -9.25 -11.17
C LEU A 51 10.67 -10.06 -11.17
N GLY A 52 9.71 -9.74 -12.05
CA GLY A 52 8.40 -10.39 -12.12
C GLY A 52 7.43 -9.96 -11.02
N ILE A 53 7.70 -8.86 -10.33
CA ILE A 53 6.82 -8.33 -9.27
C ILE A 53 6.02 -7.15 -9.83
N SER A 54 4.74 -7.39 -10.08
CA SER A 54 3.79 -6.36 -10.51
C SER A 54 3.23 -5.62 -9.29
N VAL A 55 3.50 -4.31 -9.22
CA VAL A 55 3.05 -3.46 -8.12
C VAL A 55 2.49 -2.13 -8.62
N ASP A 56 1.47 -1.64 -7.92
CA ASP A 56 1.00 -0.26 -8.04
C ASP A 56 1.65 0.62 -6.98
N VAL A 57 1.70 1.93 -7.27
CA VAL A 57 2.25 2.93 -6.35
C VAL A 57 1.18 3.90 -5.88
N HIS A 58 1.18 4.18 -4.58
CA HIS A 58 0.31 5.19 -4.00
C HIS A 58 1.00 5.97 -2.89
N GLY A 59 0.71 7.27 -2.77
CA GLY A 59 1.23 8.12 -1.68
C GLY A 59 0.15 8.46 -0.67
N SER A 60 0.43 8.35 0.63
CA SER A 60 -0.51 8.75 1.70
C SER A 60 -0.95 10.22 1.58
N ASP A 61 -2.04 10.56 2.26
CA ASP A 61 -2.53 11.95 2.35
C ASP A 61 -1.45 12.87 2.93
N GLU A 62 -1.12 13.92 2.19
CA GLU A 62 -0.10 14.92 2.56
C GLU A 62 -0.64 16.03 3.49
N HIS A 63 -1.95 16.08 3.67
CA HIS A 63 -2.62 17.07 4.50
C HIS A 63 -3.42 16.40 5.64
N PRO A 64 -3.64 17.09 6.77
CA PRO A 64 -4.50 16.59 7.84
C PRO A 64 -5.92 16.29 7.34
N SER A 65 -6.32 15.02 7.35
CA SER A 65 -7.59 14.49 6.85
C SER A 65 -8.19 13.50 7.85
N ILE A 66 -9.46 13.11 7.69
CA ILE A 66 -10.07 12.10 8.59
C ILE A 66 -9.30 10.77 8.49
N ARG A 67 -8.81 10.42 7.29
CA ARG A 67 -8.06 9.19 7.00
C ARG A 67 -6.76 9.06 7.79
N ASN A 68 -6.07 10.18 8.04
CA ASN A 68 -4.86 10.20 8.85
C ASN A 68 -5.10 10.75 10.27
N LYS A 69 -6.33 10.66 10.79
CA LYS A 69 -6.70 11.15 12.14
C LYS A 69 -6.34 12.62 12.35
N HIS A 70 -6.48 13.42 11.31
CA HIS A 70 -6.13 14.83 11.22
C HIS A 70 -4.66 15.13 11.54
N ARG A 71 -3.75 14.21 11.19
CA ARG A 71 -2.31 14.37 11.41
C ARG A 71 -1.51 13.84 10.22
N ALA A 72 -0.57 14.64 9.74
CA ALA A 72 0.41 14.25 8.73
C ALA A 72 1.82 14.46 9.29
N ASP A 73 2.28 13.49 10.07
CA ASP A 73 3.60 13.41 10.72
C ASP A 73 4.61 12.56 9.95
N CYS A 74 4.18 11.96 8.84
CA CYS A 74 5.02 11.27 7.89
C CYS A 74 4.35 11.21 6.51
N GLN A 75 5.15 10.93 5.49
CA GLN A 75 4.69 10.62 4.14
C GLN A 75 5.07 9.20 3.80
N TRP A 76 4.07 8.44 3.37
CA TRP A 76 4.28 7.11 2.84
C TRP A 76 4.15 7.13 1.32
N VAL A 77 4.97 6.31 0.66
CA VAL A 77 4.80 5.87 -0.71
C VAL A 77 4.79 4.35 -0.66
N PHE A 78 3.61 3.77 -0.88
CA PHE A 78 3.36 2.34 -0.86
C PHE A 78 3.56 1.74 -2.24
N PHE A 79 4.18 0.58 -2.28
CA PHE A 79 4.25 -0.34 -3.40
C PHE A 79 3.57 -1.63 -2.96
N TRP A 80 2.48 -1.96 -3.60
CA TRP A 80 1.62 -3.07 -3.22
C TRP A 80 1.08 -3.76 -4.46
N ARG A 81 0.33 -4.84 -4.27
CA ARG A 81 -0.29 -5.61 -5.35
C ARG A 81 -0.93 -4.71 -6.40
N ASP A 82 -0.79 -5.08 -7.66
CA ASP A 82 -1.47 -4.39 -8.75
C ASP A 82 -3.00 -4.46 -8.63
N GLN A 83 -3.69 -3.68 -9.48
CA GLN A 83 -5.14 -3.60 -9.47
C GLN A 83 -5.82 -4.97 -9.68
N ALA A 84 -5.30 -5.82 -10.55
CA ALA A 84 -5.92 -7.11 -10.84
C ALA A 84 -5.87 -8.05 -9.63
N ALA A 85 -4.69 -8.14 -8.99
CA ALA A 85 -4.50 -8.95 -7.78
C ALA A 85 -5.29 -8.39 -6.58
N ARG A 86 -5.47 -7.06 -6.49
CA ARG A 86 -6.33 -6.45 -5.46
C ARG A 86 -7.80 -6.76 -5.69
N GLU A 87 -8.31 -6.60 -6.90
CA GLU A 87 -9.71 -6.88 -7.22
C GLU A 87 -10.09 -8.35 -6.94
N GLU A 88 -9.14 -9.27 -7.12
CA GLU A 88 -9.31 -10.68 -6.75
C GLU A 88 -9.43 -10.86 -5.23
N LEU A 89 -8.54 -10.23 -4.45
CA LEU A 89 -8.54 -10.30 -2.99
C LEU A 89 -9.71 -9.57 -2.34
N ASP A 90 -10.08 -8.40 -2.84
CA ASP A 90 -11.17 -7.59 -2.29
C ASP A 90 -12.50 -8.34 -2.36
N ARG A 91 -12.72 -9.15 -3.42
CA ARG A 91 -13.89 -10.05 -3.52
C ARG A 91 -13.99 -11.03 -2.34
N LEU A 92 -12.86 -11.46 -1.79
CA LEU A 92 -12.81 -12.34 -0.62
C LEU A 92 -12.95 -11.55 0.69
N LEU A 93 -12.21 -10.45 0.80
CA LEU A 93 -12.16 -9.63 2.02
C LEU A 93 -13.52 -8.99 2.34
N ASP A 94 -14.27 -8.59 1.33
CA ASP A 94 -15.56 -7.93 1.50
C ASP A 94 -16.71 -8.89 1.86
N ARG A 95 -16.53 -10.22 1.72
CA ARG A 95 -17.59 -11.23 1.98
C ARG A 95 -18.00 -11.33 3.46
N GLY A 96 -17.35 -10.61 4.37
CA GLY A 96 -17.68 -10.61 5.80
C GLY A 96 -17.68 -9.24 6.47
N ARG A 97 -17.52 -8.14 5.70
CA ARG A 97 -17.53 -6.79 6.27
C ARG A 97 -18.88 -6.12 6.09
N SER A 98 -19.27 -5.34 7.08
CA SER A 98 -20.41 -4.45 6.91
C SER A 98 -20.03 -3.27 6.02
N ILE A 99 -21.02 -2.64 5.39
CA ILE A 99 -20.82 -1.40 4.61
C ILE A 99 -20.19 -0.30 5.49
N SER A 100 -20.48 -0.29 6.80
CA SER A 100 -19.86 0.64 7.76
C SER A 100 -18.36 0.41 7.87
N ASP A 101 -17.92 -0.85 7.99
CA ASP A 101 -16.50 -1.19 8.12
C ASP A 101 -15.68 -0.89 6.85
N VAL A 102 -16.35 -0.76 5.70
CA VAL A 102 -15.72 -0.35 4.43
C VAL A 102 -15.61 1.17 4.35
N ILE A 103 -16.62 1.90 4.83
CA ILE A 103 -16.63 3.37 4.85
C ILE A 103 -15.67 3.92 5.90
N ASP A 104 -15.60 3.26 7.07
CA ASP A 104 -14.76 3.65 8.19
C ASP A 104 -13.31 3.18 8.05
N ASP A 105 -12.97 2.42 7.00
CA ASP A 105 -11.60 2.00 6.75
C ASP A 105 -10.75 3.19 6.28
N PRO A 106 -9.84 3.69 7.13
CA PRO A 106 -9.14 4.92 6.84
C PRO A 106 -8.15 4.78 5.67
N SER A 107 -7.71 3.56 5.34
CA SER A 107 -6.64 3.38 4.35
C SER A 107 -6.56 1.95 3.79
N PRO A 108 -6.82 1.73 2.48
CA PRO A 108 -6.84 0.38 1.92
C PRO A 108 -5.50 -0.37 2.02
N TYR A 109 -4.37 0.34 2.19
CA TYR A 109 -3.01 -0.28 2.25
C TYR A 109 -2.79 -1.15 3.49
N THR A 110 -3.55 -0.96 4.56
CA THR A 110 -3.43 -1.75 5.78
C THR A 110 -3.95 -3.19 5.61
N ARG A 111 -4.64 -3.50 4.51
CA ARG A 111 -5.20 -4.82 4.22
C ARG A 111 -4.25 -5.75 3.46
N HIS A 112 -3.04 -5.27 3.15
CA HIS A 112 -2.09 -6.01 2.33
C HIS A 112 -0.68 -5.95 2.90
N ALA A 113 0.13 -6.94 2.57
CA ALA A 113 1.58 -6.81 2.56
C ALA A 113 2.02 -5.78 1.51
N PHE A 114 2.96 -4.91 1.88
CA PHE A 114 3.48 -3.87 1.00
C PHE A 114 4.97 -3.62 1.20
N LEU A 115 5.61 -3.11 0.16
CA LEU A 115 6.87 -2.38 0.27
C LEU A 115 6.55 -0.89 0.40
N ALA A 116 7.39 -0.11 1.05
CA ALA A 116 7.15 1.32 1.18
C ALA A 116 8.43 2.13 1.35
N LEU A 117 8.37 3.37 0.89
CA LEU A 117 9.21 4.46 1.37
C LEU A 117 8.40 5.29 2.38
N ARG A 118 8.98 5.54 3.55
CA ARG A 118 8.42 6.38 4.60
C ARG A 118 9.39 7.53 4.90
N LEU A 119 8.91 8.76 4.79
CA LEU A 119 9.64 9.94 5.24
C LEU A 119 8.97 10.52 6.49
N SER A 120 9.75 10.77 7.53
CA SER A 120 9.31 11.39 8.78
C SER A 120 10.18 12.61 9.11
N GLU A 121 9.99 13.23 10.27
CA GLU A 121 10.85 14.33 10.73
C GLU A 121 12.31 13.88 10.97
N GLY A 122 12.52 12.67 11.49
CA GLY A 122 13.85 12.22 11.96
C GLY A 122 14.57 11.24 11.02
N GLU A 123 13.86 10.63 10.09
CA GLU A 123 14.41 9.57 9.24
C GLU A 123 13.64 9.42 7.93
N VAL A 124 14.33 8.91 6.92
CA VAL A 124 13.73 8.26 5.74
C VAL A 124 13.97 6.76 5.85
N GLN A 125 12.97 5.97 5.52
CA GLN A 125 12.99 4.53 5.65
C GLN A 125 12.46 3.88 4.38
N VAL A 126 13.04 2.76 4.01
CA VAL A 126 12.47 1.81 3.05
C VAL A 126 12.22 0.48 3.75
N CYS A 127 11.05 -0.11 3.55
CA CYS A 127 10.69 -1.32 4.26
C CYS A 127 9.72 -2.22 3.49
N PHE A 128 9.73 -3.49 3.86
CA PHE A 128 8.66 -4.43 3.70
C PHE A 128 7.87 -4.48 5.01
N ALA A 129 6.55 -4.42 4.93
CA ALA A 129 5.70 -4.53 6.10
C ALA A 129 4.43 -5.35 5.82
N VAL A 130 3.96 -6.03 6.86
CA VAL A 130 2.64 -6.67 6.89
C VAL A 130 1.88 -6.10 8.07
N HIS A 131 0.82 -5.36 7.76
CA HIS A 131 -0.04 -4.79 8.79
C HIS A 131 -0.92 -5.90 9.42
N PRO A 132 -1.28 -5.83 10.71
CA PRO A 132 -2.14 -6.85 11.35
C PRO A 132 -3.49 -7.05 10.66
N ASP A 133 -4.02 -6.00 10.03
CA ASP A 133 -5.28 -6.05 9.27
C ASP A 133 -5.14 -6.73 7.90
N ALA A 134 -3.91 -7.05 7.46
CA ALA A 134 -3.64 -7.81 6.23
C ALA A 134 -3.94 -9.30 6.44
N LYS A 135 -5.21 -9.60 6.72
CA LYS A 135 -5.67 -10.89 7.24
C LYS A 135 -5.29 -12.06 6.34
N VAL A 136 -5.37 -11.89 5.01
CA VAL A 136 -5.00 -12.93 4.04
C VAL A 136 -3.51 -13.25 4.12
N ASP A 137 -2.66 -12.22 4.16
CA ASP A 137 -1.21 -12.37 4.29
C ASP A 137 -0.83 -13.02 5.63
N VAL A 138 -1.46 -12.57 6.71
CA VAL A 138 -1.27 -13.08 8.07
C VAL A 138 -1.72 -14.54 8.22
N ASP A 139 -2.90 -14.89 7.71
CA ASP A 139 -3.42 -16.27 7.79
C ASP A 139 -2.60 -17.21 6.91
N ASN A 140 -2.11 -16.75 5.74
CA ASN A 140 -1.21 -17.53 4.90
C ASN A 140 0.14 -17.78 5.60
N LEU A 141 0.72 -16.74 6.21
CA LEU A 141 1.90 -16.87 7.05
C LEU A 141 1.70 -17.89 8.18
N ARG A 142 0.57 -17.81 8.89
CA ARG A 142 0.24 -18.75 9.96
C ARG A 142 0.16 -20.18 9.45
N ALA A 143 -0.52 -20.41 8.32
CA ALA A 143 -0.62 -21.72 7.70
C ALA A 143 0.75 -22.28 7.29
N ARG A 144 1.63 -21.43 6.73
CA ARG A 144 3.01 -21.80 6.39
C ARG A 144 3.86 -22.18 7.60
N LEU A 145 3.69 -21.49 8.73
CA LEU A 145 4.37 -21.81 9.99
C LEU A 145 3.88 -23.14 10.58
N SER A 146 2.57 -23.40 10.54
CA SER A 146 2.03 -24.66 11.06
C SER A 146 2.42 -25.86 10.19
N ALA A 147 2.49 -25.69 8.87
CA ALA A 147 2.84 -26.77 7.95
C ALA A 147 4.31 -27.23 8.07
N SER A 148 5.22 -26.40 8.61
CA SER A 148 6.61 -26.83 8.85
C SER A 148 6.77 -27.83 10.00
N ASP A 149 5.74 -28.01 10.83
CA ASP A 149 5.76 -28.94 11.96
C ASP A 149 5.27 -30.36 11.58
N ASP A 150 4.66 -30.55 10.41
CA ASP A 150 4.05 -31.81 9.98
C ASP A 150 4.99 -32.72 9.15
N ALA A 151 5.72 -33.57 9.86
CA ALA A 151 6.05 -35.00 9.60
C ALA A 151 6.49 -35.52 8.19
N THR A 152 6.76 -34.68 7.18
CA THR A 152 6.95 -35.15 5.80
C THR A 152 8.31 -34.79 5.18
N GLY A 153 9.41 -34.94 5.91
CA GLY A 153 10.74 -35.28 5.37
C GLY A 153 11.46 -34.38 4.34
N GLU A 154 10.83 -33.39 3.72
CA GLU A 154 11.46 -32.39 2.85
C GLU A 154 11.35 -31.00 3.49
N PRO A 155 12.42 -30.49 4.11
CA PRO A 155 12.34 -29.30 4.95
C PRO A 155 12.93 -28.11 4.20
N THR A 156 12.07 -27.28 3.60
CA THR A 156 12.42 -25.85 3.53
C THR A 156 11.37 -25.11 4.34
N SER A 157 11.62 -25.00 5.65
CA SER A 157 10.75 -24.23 6.53
C SER A 157 10.76 -22.77 6.05
N LEU A 158 9.61 -22.09 6.11
CA LEU A 158 9.51 -20.66 5.78
C LEU A 158 10.59 -19.86 6.54
N ALA A 159 10.87 -20.25 7.80
CA ALA A 159 11.93 -19.67 8.59
C ALA A 159 13.30 -19.81 7.91
N ALA A 160 13.67 -20.98 7.35
CA ALA A 160 14.93 -21.17 6.66
C ALA A 160 15.04 -20.35 5.36
N GLU A 161 13.97 -20.32 4.55
CA GLU A 161 13.91 -19.48 3.33
C GLU A 161 14.09 -18.00 3.68
N LEU A 162 13.38 -17.53 4.71
CA LEU A 162 13.44 -16.15 5.15
C LEU A 162 14.80 -15.83 5.80
N THR A 163 15.40 -16.74 6.57
CA THR A 163 16.78 -16.58 7.08
C THR A 163 17.75 -16.38 5.92
N SER A 164 17.66 -17.21 4.87
CA SER A 164 18.52 -17.07 3.70
C SER A 164 18.29 -15.74 2.99
N ALA A 165 17.04 -15.31 2.85
CA ALA A 165 16.71 -14.03 2.21
C ALA A 165 17.20 -12.84 3.05
N LEU A 166 17.06 -12.88 4.37
CA LEU A 166 17.54 -11.84 5.29
C LEU A 166 19.06 -11.74 5.29
N HIS A 167 19.79 -12.86 5.25
CA HIS A 167 21.25 -12.84 5.14
C HIS A 167 21.76 -12.33 3.78
N ALA A 168 20.93 -12.38 2.73
CA ALA A 168 21.24 -11.80 1.44
C ALA A 168 21.03 -10.27 1.40
N LEU A 169 20.30 -9.71 2.38
CA LEU A 169 20.14 -8.28 2.49
C LEU A 169 21.46 -7.60 2.93
N PRO A 170 21.64 -6.32 2.57
CA PRO A 170 22.71 -5.51 3.11
C PRO A 170 22.70 -5.43 4.65
N GLU A 171 23.88 -5.23 5.24
CA GLU A 171 24.08 -5.17 6.69
C GLU A 171 23.31 -4.03 7.39
N GLN A 172 22.85 -3.03 6.64
CA GLN A 172 22.07 -1.91 7.15
C GLN A 172 20.61 -2.29 7.45
N PHE A 173 20.16 -3.45 6.96
CA PHE A 173 18.78 -3.89 7.16
C PHE A 173 18.60 -4.51 8.53
N SER A 174 17.44 -4.23 9.11
CA SER A 174 16.98 -4.84 10.35
C SER A 174 15.56 -5.37 10.18
N PHE A 175 15.14 -6.24 11.08
CA PHE A 175 13.80 -6.81 11.12
C PHE A 175 13.23 -6.80 12.53
N GLY A 176 11.91 -6.86 12.62
CA GLY A 176 11.20 -6.95 13.89
C GLY A 176 9.69 -6.99 13.71
N ALA A 177 8.99 -7.12 14.84
CA ALA A 177 7.54 -7.04 14.90
C ALA A 177 7.13 -5.92 15.86
N GLY A 178 6.38 -4.94 15.35
CA GLY A 178 5.90 -3.78 16.11
C GLY A 178 6.96 -2.72 16.38
N GLY A 179 6.77 -1.98 17.47
CA GLY A 179 7.72 -0.96 17.95
C GLY A 179 8.79 -1.48 18.90
N GLY A 180 9.00 -2.80 18.97
CA GLY A 180 10.02 -3.41 19.81
C GLY A 180 11.44 -3.31 19.22
N ASP A 181 12.40 -3.90 19.92
CA ASP A 181 13.80 -3.96 19.47
C ASP A 181 13.90 -4.64 18.11
N ARG A 182 14.66 -4.00 17.22
CA ARG A 182 14.97 -4.53 15.88
C ARG A 182 16.28 -5.31 15.93
N VAL A 183 16.34 -6.38 15.16
CA VAL A 183 17.52 -7.24 15.02
C VAL A 183 18.12 -7.04 13.64
N ASP A 184 19.45 -6.98 13.54
CA ASP A 184 20.14 -6.89 12.26
C ASP A 184 19.85 -8.14 11.41
N CYS A 185 19.59 -7.95 10.12
CA CYS A 185 19.29 -9.07 9.22
C CYS A 185 20.46 -10.04 9.07
N SER A 186 21.70 -9.56 9.23
CA SER A 186 22.91 -10.39 9.25
C SER A 186 23.04 -11.28 10.49
N ALA A 187 22.29 -11.00 11.55
CA ALA A 187 22.26 -11.75 12.80
C ALA A 187 20.97 -12.57 12.94
N ALA A 188 20.21 -12.74 11.85
CA ALA A 188 18.93 -13.42 11.88
C ALA A 188 19.10 -14.91 12.20
N THR A 189 18.43 -15.38 13.26
CA THR A 189 18.33 -16.81 13.57
C THR A 189 16.94 -17.34 13.22
N PRO A 190 16.80 -18.63 12.86
CA PRO A 190 15.50 -19.24 12.60
C PRO A 190 14.50 -19.07 13.75
N GLU A 191 14.99 -19.11 15.00
CA GLU A 191 14.17 -18.94 16.21
C GLU A 191 13.65 -17.50 16.33
N ALA A 192 14.53 -16.51 16.12
CA ALA A 192 14.14 -15.10 16.15
C ALA A 192 13.12 -14.77 15.06
N ILE A 193 13.29 -15.34 13.87
CA ILE A 193 12.36 -15.19 12.74
C ILE A 193 11.02 -15.86 13.06
N THR A 194 11.04 -17.07 13.60
CA THR A 194 9.80 -17.80 13.96
C THR A 194 9.01 -17.03 15.01
N GLU A 195 9.67 -16.53 16.05
CA GLU A 195 9.01 -15.72 17.08
C GLU A 195 8.48 -14.40 16.52
N MET A 196 9.23 -13.72 15.64
CA MET A 196 8.76 -12.52 14.94
C MET A 196 7.50 -12.82 14.11
N LEU A 197 7.54 -13.85 13.27
CA LEU A 197 6.41 -14.23 12.43
C LEU A 197 5.20 -14.66 13.26
N ARG A 198 5.42 -15.36 14.38
CA ARG A 198 4.35 -15.74 15.31
C ARG A 198 3.68 -14.50 15.93
N ARG A 199 4.45 -13.52 16.43
CA ARG A 199 3.90 -12.27 16.97
C ARG A 199 3.10 -11.47 15.94
N ALA A 200 3.62 -11.40 14.71
CA ALA A 200 2.90 -10.75 13.61
C ALA A 200 1.62 -11.52 13.26
N ALA A 201 1.71 -12.86 13.19
CA ALA A 201 0.58 -13.71 12.84
C ALA A 201 -0.51 -13.71 13.92
N ASP A 202 -0.15 -13.60 15.20
CA ASP A 202 -1.10 -13.48 16.32
C ASP A 202 -1.82 -12.11 16.33
N GLY A 203 -1.58 -11.26 15.32
CA GLY A 203 -2.25 -9.97 15.11
C GLY A 203 -1.85 -8.90 16.12
N GLN A 204 -0.79 -9.15 16.91
CA GLN A 204 -0.42 -8.27 18.01
C GLN A 204 0.31 -7.02 17.53
N VAL A 205 1.06 -7.13 16.43
CA VAL A 205 1.97 -6.08 15.96
C VAL A 205 2.27 -6.22 14.46
N PRO A 206 2.54 -5.12 13.73
CA PRO A 206 2.94 -5.19 12.33
C PRO A 206 4.30 -5.87 12.17
N LEU A 207 4.44 -6.73 11.16
CA LEU A 207 5.74 -7.22 10.70
C LEU A 207 6.48 -6.09 9.97
N TRP A 208 7.78 -5.94 10.23
CA TRP A 208 8.60 -4.93 9.59
C TRP A 208 10.01 -5.47 9.29
N ILE A 209 10.48 -5.24 8.06
CA ILE A 209 11.85 -5.55 7.60
C ILE A 209 12.30 -4.38 6.73
N GLY A 210 13.43 -3.74 7.03
CA GLY A 210 13.84 -2.59 6.24
C GLY A 210 15.11 -1.89 6.70
N TRP A 211 15.35 -0.73 6.09
CA TRP A 211 16.48 0.13 6.36
C TRP A 211 15.99 1.54 6.71
N SER A 212 16.46 2.07 7.84
CA SER A 212 16.22 3.44 8.29
C SER A 212 17.50 4.27 8.12
N VAL A 213 17.37 5.46 7.54
CA VAL A 213 18.44 6.44 7.37
C VAL A 213 18.09 7.70 8.17
N PRO A 214 18.92 8.08 9.17
CA PRO A 214 18.72 9.31 9.92
C PRO A 214 18.73 10.54 9.03
N ARG A 215 17.95 11.56 9.41
CA ARG A 215 17.81 12.84 8.70
C ARG A 215 19.16 13.44 8.31
N GLU A 216 20.11 13.47 9.23
CA GLU A 216 21.42 14.10 9.04
C GLU A 216 22.16 13.42 7.89
N THR A 217 22.25 12.09 7.93
CA THR A 217 22.86 11.26 6.89
C THR A 217 22.12 11.39 5.56
N ALA A 218 20.79 11.43 5.61
CA ALA A 218 19.98 11.52 4.39
C ALA A 218 20.18 12.86 3.66
N VAL A 219 20.29 13.97 4.40
CA VAL A 219 20.53 15.30 3.85
C VAL A 219 21.99 15.44 3.38
N GLU A 220 22.96 14.91 4.13
CA GLU A 220 24.38 14.96 3.77
C GLU A 220 24.69 14.20 2.48
N HIS A 221 24.00 13.07 2.26
CA HIS A 221 24.23 12.18 1.12
C HIS A 221 23.09 12.19 0.09
N ALA A 222 22.32 13.26 0.03
CA ALA A 222 21.13 13.36 -0.84
C ALA A 222 21.40 13.09 -2.34
N ASP A 223 22.63 13.34 -2.80
CA ASP A 223 23.02 13.14 -4.21
C ASP A 223 23.15 11.66 -4.63
N ILE A 224 23.40 10.76 -3.67
CA ILE A 224 23.58 9.31 -3.92
C ILE A 224 22.49 8.46 -3.27
N LEU A 225 21.77 9.03 -2.30
CA LEU A 225 20.79 8.29 -1.51
C LEU A 225 19.63 7.76 -2.35
N ASP A 226 19.22 8.51 -3.38
CA ASP A 226 18.09 8.14 -4.23
C ASP A 226 18.27 6.74 -4.85
N GLU A 227 19.42 6.48 -5.45
CA GLU A 227 19.75 5.17 -6.06
C GLU A 227 19.83 4.06 -4.99
N GLN A 228 20.40 4.38 -3.83
CA GLN A 228 20.53 3.43 -2.72
C GLN A 228 19.17 3.04 -2.12
N LEU A 229 18.21 3.96 -2.03
CA LEU A 229 16.86 3.67 -1.60
C LEU A 229 16.11 2.81 -2.62
N GLU A 230 16.37 2.99 -3.92
CA GLU A 230 15.80 2.12 -4.97
C GLU A 230 16.37 0.71 -4.85
N ASP A 231 17.69 0.58 -4.76
CA ASP A 231 18.38 -0.70 -4.59
C ASP A 231 17.90 -1.43 -3.34
N ALA A 232 17.68 -0.70 -2.26
CA ALA A 232 17.17 -1.23 -1.01
C ALA A 232 15.72 -1.76 -1.13
N LEU A 233 14.83 -1.08 -1.85
CA LEU A 233 13.49 -1.59 -2.14
C LEU A 233 13.52 -2.83 -3.04
N VAL A 234 14.40 -2.83 -4.03
CA VAL A 234 14.59 -3.98 -4.93
C VAL A 234 15.17 -5.18 -4.17
N ALA A 235 16.08 -4.96 -3.21
CA ALA A 235 16.62 -6.02 -2.36
C ALA A 235 15.55 -6.71 -1.49
N LEU A 236 14.45 -6.01 -1.16
CA LEU A 236 13.32 -6.57 -0.42
C LEU A 236 12.36 -7.41 -1.28
N ALA A 237 12.51 -7.41 -2.60
CA ALA A 237 11.66 -8.15 -3.54
C ALA A 237 11.53 -9.67 -3.22
N PRO A 238 12.61 -10.42 -2.93
CA PRO A 238 12.49 -11.83 -2.60
C PRO A 238 11.68 -12.06 -1.33
N ILE A 239 11.83 -11.19 -0.32
CA ILE A 239 11.09 -11.27 0.95
C ILE A 239 9.61 -10.97 0.71
N TYR A 240 9.30 -9.94 -0.08
CA TYR A 240 7.93 -9.63 -0.49
C TYR A 240 7.27 -10.84 -1.14
N ARG A 241 7.94 -11.49 -2.10
CA ARG A 241 7.41 -12.69 -2.78
C ARG A 241 7.21 -13.88 -1.85
N LEU A 242 8.09 -14.05 -0.86
CA LEU A 242 7.98 -15.13 0.11
C LEU A 242 6.78 -14.93 1.05
N VAL A 243 6.55 -13.70 1.50
CA VAL A 243 5.58 -13.42 2.56
C VAL A 243 4.21 -13.04 2.03
N ALA A 244 4.14 -12.18 1.01
CA ALA A 244 2.87 -11.74 0.45
C ALA A 244 2.14 -12.93 -0.19
N TRP A 245 0.86 -13.11 0.15
CA TRP A 245 0.01 -14.09 -0.50
C TRP A 245 -0.04 -13.88 -2.03
N SER A 246 0.07 -14.99 -2.73
CA SER A 246 -0.07 -15.15 -4.17
C SER A 246 -0.57 -16.57 -4.44
N ARG A 247 -1.06 -16.84 -5.65
CA ARG A 247 -1.49 -18.19 -6.04
C ARG A 247 -0.37 -19.22 -5.95
N GLU A 248 0.87 -18.81 -6.20
CA GLU A 248 2.05 -19.68 -6.13
C GLU A 248 2.39 -20.12 -4.69
N ASN A 249 1.92 -19.39 -3.68
CA ASN A 249 2.20 -19.67 -2.27
C ASN A 249 0.93 -19.78 -1.40
N ASP A 250 -0.20 -20.15 -2.01
CA ASP A 250 -1.49 -20.29 -1.35
C ASP A 250 -1.56 -21.54 -0.45
N ARG A 251 -1.34 -21.36 0.84
CA ARG A 251 -1.48 -22.43 1.85
C ARG A 251 -2.81 -22.40 2.59
N ILE A 252 -3.68 -21.45 2.29
CA ILE A 252 -5.01 -21.31 2.89
C ILE A 252 -6.14 -21.77 1.96
N ALA A 253 -5.75 -22.36 0.81
CA ALA A 253 -6.64 -22.83 -0.25
C ALA A 253 -7.66 -21.76 -0.64
N LEU A 254 -7.20 -20.51 -0.70
CA LEU A 254 -8.01 -19.39 -1.17
C LEU A 254 -8.37 -19.54 -2.65
N ASP A 255 -7.50 -20.13 -3.47
CA ASP A 255 -7.79 -20.35 -4.88
C ASP A 255 -9.04 -21.22 -5.06
N HIS A 256 -9.15 -22.32 -4.31
CA HIS A 256 -10.36 -23.15 -4.32
C HIS A 256 -11.60 -22.44 -3.79
N LYS A 257 -11.45 -21.54 -2.80
CA LYS A 257 -12.55 -20.72 -2.30
C LYS A 257 -12.99 -19.68 -3.34
N LEU A 258 -12.05 -19.08 -4.06
CA LEU A 258 -12.29 -18.13 -5.15
C LEU A 258 -13.05 -18.81 -6.29
N GLU A 259 -12.58 -19.98 -6.74
CA GLU A 259 -13.26 -20.78 -7.77
C GLU A 259 -14.71 -21.12 -7.36
N GLY A 260 -14.92 -21.53 -6.11
CA GLY A 260 -16.26 -21.80 -5.57
C GLY A 260 -17.17 -20.56 -5.60
N ILE A 261 -16.64 -19.39 -5.25
CA ILE A 261 -17.37 -18.11 -5.29
C ILE A 261 -17.76 -17.74 -6.74
N GLU A 262 -16.84 -17.89 -7.67
CA GLU A 262 -17.09 -17.58 -9.09
C GLU A 262 -18.16 -18.51 -9.66
N GLN A 263 -18.12 -19.80 -9.30
CA GLN A 263 -19.17 -20.76 -9.68
C GLN A 263 -20.53 -20.41 -9.07
N GLU A 264 -20.59 -20.03 -7.79
CA GLU A 264 -21.83 -19.60 -7.14
C GLU A 264 -22.43 -18.35 -7.82
N ARG A 265 -21.59 -17.37 -8.15
CA ARG A 265 -22.04 -16.15 -8.85
C ARG A 265 -22.49 -16.42 -10.28
N ALA A 266 -21.77 -17.26 -11.01
CA ALA A 266 -22.16 -17.68 -12.35
C ALA A 266 -23.53 -18.37 -12.34
N ARG A 267 -23.80 -19.21 -11.33
CA ARG A 267 -25.12 -19.84 -11.13
C ARG A 267 -26.20 -18.80 -10.82
N ALA A 268 -25.95 -17.90 -9.86
CA ALA A 268 -26.93 -16.87 -9.50
C ALA A 268 -27.24 -15.91 -10.68
N HIS A 269 -26.23 -15.55 -11.48
CA HIS A 269 -26.42 -14.73 -12.68
C HIS A 269 -27.24 -15.48 -13.73
N ALA A 270 -26.93 -16.75 -13.99
CA ALA A 270 -27.68 -17.58 -14.92
C ALA A 270 -29.15 -17.77 -14.47
N GLU A 271 -29.40 -17.90 -13.17
CA GLU A 271 -30.74 -17.96 -12.61
C GLU A 271 -31.50 -16.64 -12.82
N LEU A 272 -30.87 -15.50 -12.55
CA LEU A 272 -31.48 -14.18 -12.75
C LEU A 272 -31.74 -13.89 -14.24
N GLU A 273 -30.83 -14.29 -15.13
CA GLU A 273 -31.05 -14.20 -16.58
C GLU A 273 -32.21 -15.09 -17.02
N ALA A 274 -32.31 -16.32 -16.51
CA ALA A 274 -33.42 -17.22 -16.79
C ALA A 274 -34.76 -16.66 -16.26
N GLU A 275 -34.78 -16.03 -15.09
CA GLU A 275 -35.96 -15.34 -14.56
C GLU A 275 -36.35 -14.13 -15.42
N ASN A 276 -35.37 -13.33 -15.85
CA ASN A 276 -35.60 -12.18 -16.71
C ASN A 276 -36.12 -12.61 -18.09
N GLU A 277 -35.60 -13.71 -18.64
CA GLU A 277 -36.07 -14.30 -19.90
C GLU A 277 -37.49 -14.87 -19.76
N ARG A 278 -37.80 -15.54 -18.63
CA ARG A 278 -39.17 -15.97 -18.31
C ARG A 278 -40.12 -14.78 -18.24
N TRP A 279 -39.75 -13.73 -17.51
CA TRP A 279 -40.55 -12.51 -17.39
C TRP A 279 -40.76 -11.81 -18.74
N ARG A 280 -39.72 -11.74 -19.59
CA ARG A 280 -39.83 -11.21 -20.96
C ARG A 280 -40.75 -12.05 -21.83
N SER A 281 -40.65 -13.38 -21.72
CA SER A 281 -41.52 -14.32 -22.46
C SER A 281 -42.97 -14.21 -22.02
N GLU A 282 -43.23 -14.05 -20.72
CA GLU A 282 -44.56 -13.81 -20.17
C GLU A 282 -45.13 -12.47 -20.62
N GLN A 283 -44.33 -11.39 -20.60
CA GLN A 283 -44.71 -10.10 -21.15
C GLN A 283 -45.05 -10.18 -22.64
N ALA A 284 -44.25 -10.89 -23.42
CA ALA A 284 -44.49 -11.07 -24.85
C ALA A 284 -45.82 -11.82 -25.09
N ARG A 285 -46.05 -12.92 -24.38
CA ARG A 285 -47.33 -13.66 -24.44
C ARG A 285 -48.53 -12.85 -23.97
N ALA A 286 -48.36 -12.00 -22.96
CA ALA A 286 -49.43 -11.10 -22.50
C ALA A 286 -49.76 -10.05 -23.57
N ARG A 287 -48.74 -9.50 -24.25
CA ARG A 287 -48.94 -8.56 -25.36
C ARG A 287 -49.60 -9.23 -26.56
N GLU A 288 -49.19 -10.45 -26.89
CA GLU A 288 -49.80 -11.23 -27.98
C GLU A 288 -51.29 -11.51 -27.71
N ARG A 289 -51.64 -12.00 -26.51
CA ARG A 289 -53.03 -12.17 -26.09
C ARG A 289 -53.83 -10.87 -26.17
N SER A 290 -53.25 -9.76 -25.69
CA SER A 290 -53.91 -8.45 -25.77
C SER A 290 -54.13 -7.98 -27.22
N MET A 291 -53.17 -8.23 -28.12
CA MET A 291 -53.31 -7.94 -29.55
C MET A 291 -54.37 -8.82 -30.21
N GLU A 292 -54.44 -10.11 -29.85
CA GLU A 292 -55.46 -11.03 -30.35
C GLU A 292 -56.85 -10.65 -29.87
N GLU A 293 -57.03 -10.32 -28.58
CA GLU A 293 -58.28 -9.79 -28.03
C GLU A 293 -58.69 -8.44 -28.66
N ALA A 294 -57.72 -7.60 -29.01
CA ALA A 294 -57.98 -6.35 -29.73
C ALA A 294 -58.41 -6.60 -31.18
N ARG A 295 -57.82 -7.59 -31.86
CA ARG A 295 -58.24 -8.02 -33.20
C ARG A 295 -59.65 -8.62 -33.18
N ALA A 296 -59.93 -9.53 -32.24
CA ALA A 296 -61.26 -10.13 -32.08
C ALA A 296 -62.35 -9.07 -31.84
N ARG A 297 -62.09 -8.09 -30.95
CA ARG A 297 -63.01 -6.95 -30.74
C ARG A 297 -63.16 -6.06 -31.99
N GLY A 298 -62.10 -5.93 -32.79
CA GLY A 298 -62.14 -5.24 -34.07
C GLY A 298 -63.05 -5.95 -35.07
N ASP A 299 -62.88 -7.26 -35.20
CA ASP A 299 -63.66 -8.11 -36.10
C ASP A 299 -65.15 -8.13 -35.70
N GLU A 300 -65.47 -8.29 -34.41
CA GLU A 300 -66.85 -8.17 -33.90
C GLU A 300 -67.48 -6.80 -34.22
N ARG A 301 -66.68 -5.72 -34.16
CA ARG A 301 -67.16 -4.37 -34.47
C ARG A 301 -67.36 -4.16 -35.97
N VAL A 302 -66.53 -4.77 -36.81
CA VAL A 302 -66.70 -4.77 -38.27
C VAL A 302 -67.93 -5.59 -38.65
N GLU A 303 -68.13 -6.75 -38.03
CA GLU A 303 -69.29 -7.61 -38.25
C GLU A 303 -70.60 -6.93 -37.79
N ALA A 304 -70.57 -6.25 -36.64
CA ALA A 304 -71.69 -5.43 -36.15
C ALA A 304 -71.93 -4.15 -36.98
N SER A 305 -70.95 -3.71 -37.78
CA SER A 305 -71.07 -2.55 -38.68
C SER A 305 -71.27 -2.91 -40.15
N LEU A 306 -71.44 -4.21 -40.47
CA LEU A 306 -71.99 -4.61 -41.76
C LEU A 306 -73.35 -3.93 -41.93
N PRO A 307 -73.55 -3.14 -43.00
CA PRO A 307 -74.69 -2.25 -43.10
C PRO A 307 -75.98 -3.06 -43.11
N ALA A 308 -76.80 -2.87 -42.07
CA ALA A 308 -78.21 -3.18 -42.13
C ALA A 308 -78.76 -2.51 -43.40
N ARG A 309 -79.11 -3.35 -44.38
CA ARG A 309 -79.91 -3.11 -45.58
C ARG A 309 -79.88 -1.67 -46.12
N ARG A 310 -79.31 -1.53 -47.32
CA ARG A 310 -79.52 -0.38 -48.21
C ARG A 310 -80.97 0.13 -48.06
N PRO A 311 -81.19 1.42 -47.73
CA PRO A 311 -82.54 1.97 -47.69
C PRO A 311 -83.15 1.79 -49.09
N THR A 312 -84.24 1.05 -49.17
CA THR A 312 -85.02 0.92 -50.39
C THR A 312 -85.73 2.25 -50.67
N LEU A 313 -86.04 2.53 -51.93
CA LEU A 313 -86.73 3.75 -52.40
C LEU A 313 -88.07 4.04 -51.69
N ALA A 314 -88.60 3.09 -50.90
CA ALA A 314 -89.81 3.26 -50.10
C ALA A 314 -89.62 4.09 -48.81
N THR A 315 -88.39 4.26 -48.30
CA THR A 315 -88.13 5.08 -47.10
C THR A 315 -87.71 6.53 -47.40
N LEU A 316 -87.64 6.92 -48.68
CA LEU A 316 -87.24 8.26 -49.11
C LEU A 316 -88.40 9.28 -49.21
N PHE A 317 -89.66 8.86 -49.02
CA PHE A 317 -90.83 9.74 -49.22
C PHE A 317 -91.84 9.80 -48.06
N LYS A 318 -91.43 9.52 -46.81
CA LYS A 318 -92.29 9.82 -45.65
C LYS A 318 -91.75 11.00 -44.85
N ALA A 319 -92.06 12.18 -45.38
CA ALA A 319 -91.90 13.46 -44.72
C ALA A 319 -92.90 13.62 -43.56
N ALA A 320 -92.39 14.19 -42.47
CA ALA A 320 -93.00 15.24 -41.65
C ALA A 320 -94.47 15.11 -41.21
N SER A 321 -94.68 14.93 -39.90
CA SER A 321 -95.54 15.84 -39.11
C SER A 321 -95.54 15.48 -37.62
N ASN A 322 -95.58 16.53 -36.79
CA ASN A 322 -95.93 16.60 -35.36
C ASN A 322 -94.85 16.40 -34.28
N ALA A 323 -94.15 17.52 -34.05
CA ALA A 323 -94.17 18.32 -32.82
C ALA A 323 -94.87 17.77 -31.57
N GLY A 324 -94.23 17.93 -30.41
CA GLY A 324 -94.93 18.10 -29.13
C GLY A 324 -94.19 17.72 -27.85
N ALA A 325 -93.41 18.66 -27.31
CA ALA A 325 -93.25 18.98 -25.87
C ALA A 325 -92.79 17.90 -24.86
N GLY A 326 -91.68 18.19 -24.17
CA GLY A 326 -91.33 17.56 -22.90
C GLY A 326 -89.98 18.02 -22.32
N ARG A 327 -90.04 18.99 -21.40
CA ARG A 327 -88.94 19.51 -20.56
C ARG A 327 -88.22 18.43 -19.74
N GLY A 328 -86.93 18.64 -19.45
CA GLY A 328 -86.26 18.09 -18.26
C GLY A 328 -84.75 17.88 -18.39
N GLU A 329 -83.96 18.83 -17.90
CA GLU A 329 -82.57 18.67 -17.41
C GLU A 329 -82.47 17.61 -16.27
N PRO A 330 -81.28 17.21 -15.73
CA PRO A 330 -79.91 17.66 -16.02
C PRO A 330 -78.87 16.54 -16.25
N ARG A 331 -77.69 16.98 -16.69
CA ARG A 331 -76.40 16.26 -16.73
C ARG A 331 -76.04 15.59 -15.39
N HIS A 332 -75.77 14.29 -15.44
CA HIS A 332 -74.90 13.60 -14.49
C HIS A 332 -73.56 13.27 -15.16
N THR A 333 -72.50 13.92 -14.70
CA THR A 333 -71.11 13.49 -14.90
C THR A 333 -70.75 12.50 -13.79
N PRO A 334 -70.26 11.29 -14.09
CA PRO A 334 -69.57 10.50 -13.09
C PRO A 334 -68.11 10.97 -12.98
N LYS A 335 -67.79 11.60 -11.85
CA LYS A 335 -66.43 11.67 -11.28
C LYS A 335 -66.04 10.28 -10.77
N HIS A 336 -64.94 9.73 -11.26
CA HIS A 336 -63.97 8.93 -10.52
C HIS A 336 -62.62 9.21 -11.19
N ALA A 337 -61.70 9.97 -10.59
CA ALA A 337 -60.84 9.64 -9.45
C ALA A 337 -59.97 8.39 -9.76
N GLY A 338 -58.71 8.64 -10.13
CA GLY A 338 -57.73 7.59 -10.42
C GLY A 338 -56.45 8.17 -11.05
N GLU A 339 -55.65 8.84 -10.21
CA GLU A 339 -54.18 8.91 -10.25
C GLU A 339 -53.48 8.96 -11.62
N GLY A 340 -53.32 10.18 -12.14
CA GLY A 340 -52.30 10.52 -13.14
C GLY A 340 -51.16 11.28 -12.51
N GLY A 341 -50.12 10.58 -12.05
CA GLY A 341 -48.83 11.18 -11.70
C GLY A 341 -47.99 11.43 -12.95
N ALA A 342 -47.87 12.69 -13.37
CA ALA A 342 -46.87 13.13 -14.34
C ALA A 342 -45.80 13.98 -13.63
N PRO A 343 -44.53 13.88 -14.05
CA PRO A 343 -43.39 14.37 -13.29
C PRO A 343 -43.18 15.88 -13.42
N ALA A 344 -42.89 16.52 -12.29
CA ALA A 344 -42.51 17.91 -12.21
C ALA A 344 -41.17 18.17 -12.93
N ARG A 345 -41.20 19.09 -13.89
CA ARG A 345 -40.02 19.75 -14.45
C ARG A 345 -39.41 20.72 -13.42
N ARG A 346 -38.08 20.73 -13.41
CA ARG A 346 -37.14 21.69 -12.82
C ARG A 346 -37.63 23.14 -12.74
N PRO A 347 -37.08 23.90 -11.78
CA PRO A 347 -36.50 25.20 -12.07
C PRO A 347 -34.97 25.18 -11.94
N GLN A 348 -34.35 25.80 -12.93
CA GLN A 348 -32.95 26.19 -12.99
C GLN A 348 -32.71 27.30 -11.95
N HIS A 349 -31.66 27.19 -11.14
CA HIS A 349 -31.12 28.33 -10.41
C HIS A 349 -29.91 28.87 -11.16
N ALA A 350 -30.04 30.13 -11.54
CA ALA A 350 -29.08 30.96 -12.22
C ALA A 350 -27.98 31.47 -11.28
N GLU A 351 -26.89 31.85 -11.93
CA GLU A 351 -25.77 32.64 -11.46
C GLU A 351 -26.20 33.92 -10.73
N ALA A 352 -25.46 34.29 -9.69
CA ALA A 352 -25.33 35.65 -9.21
C ALA A 352 -23.99 35.84 -8.48
N GLU A 353 -23.00 36.35 -9.22
CA GLU A 353 -21.94 37.18 -8.66
C GLU A 353 -22.51 38.50 -8.16
N GLN A 354 -22.14 38.92 -6.95
CA GLN A 354 -21.94 40.33 -6.56
C GLN A 354 -21.23 40.37 -5.21
N GLN A 355 -19.96 40.73 -5.20
CA GLN A 355 -19.47 42.04 -4.73
C GLN A 355 -19.86 42.40 -3.29
N ALA A 356 -18.91 42.22 -2.37
CA ALA A 356 -18.79 43.07 -1.18
C ALA A 356 -17.34 43.57 -1.07
N LYS A 357 -17.12 44.77 -1.60
CA LYS A 357 -16.02 45.68 -1.24
C LYS A 357 -16.39 46.40 0.04
N GLY A 358 -15.40 46.61 0.91
CA GLY A 358 -15.44 47.49 2.09
C GLY A 358 -14.61 46.85 3.19
N GLY A 359 -13.39 47.26 3.53
CA GLY A 359 -12.83 48.61 3.55
C GLY A 359 -12.80 49.09 5.00
N ALA A 360 -11.76 48.71 5.76
CA ALA A 360 -11.35 49.37 7.01
C ALA A 360 -9.98 48.86 7.52
N GLN A 361 -8.89 49.41 7.01
CA GLN A 361 -7.79 49.90 7.86
C GLN A 361 -8.10 51.38 8.18
N PRO A 362 -7.57 52.05 9.24
CA PRO A 362 -6.21 51.86 9.78
C PRO A 362 -6.06 52.02 11.32
N ARG A 363 -4.93 51.61 11.89
CA ARG A 363 -3.92 52.51 12.49
C ARG A 363 -2.79 51.76 13.23
N SER A 364 -1.60 52.19 12.84
CA SER A 364 -0.25 51.99 13.34
C SER A 364 0.00 52.54 14.75
N SER A 365 0.94 51.91 15.48
CA SER A 365 2.09 52.53 16.18
C SER A 365 2.82 51.42 16.96
N ALA A 366 4.07 51.07 16.60
CA ALA A 366 5.33 51.61 17.15
C ALA A 366 5.57 51.12 18.61
N GLU A 367 6.72 50.68 19.09
CA GLU A 367 8.11 50.52 18.62
C GLU A 367 8.85 49.74 19.77
N PRO A 368 10.17 49.52 19.75
CA PRO A 368 10.83 48.36 20.35
C PRO A 368 11.47 48.65 21.72
N ALA A 369 11.72 47.59 22.50
CA ALA A 369 12.59 47.65 23.67
C ALA A 369 13.81 46.74 23.46
N GLN A 370 14.96 47.40 23.32
CA GLN A 370 16.30 46.85 23.44
C GLN A 370 16.68 46.61 24.93
N ARG A 371 17.81 45.90 25.12
CA ARG A 371 18.73 45.88 26.30
C ARG A 371 18.42 44.78 27.32
N ALA A 372 19.36 43.95 27.81
CA ALA A 372 20.82 44.02 28.04
C ALA A 372 21.46 42.62 27.82
N GLN A 373 22.68 42.42 27.28
CA GLN A 373 24.06 42.64 27.76
C GLN A 373 24.49 41.98 29.10
N ARG A 374 25.59 41.19 29.00
CA ARG A 374 26.56 40.65 30.00
C ARG A 374 26.07 39.47 30.85
N GLY A 375 26.83 38.39 31.08
CA GLY A 375 28.24 38.05 30.88
C GLY A 375 28.52 36.58 31.30
N PRO A 376 29.79 36.12 31.33
CA PRO A 376 30.21 34.73 31.09
C PRO A 376 30.59 33.93 32.35
N ALA A 377 30.85 32.61 32.17
CA ALA A 377 31.61 31.64 33.00
C ALA A 377 30.77 30.38 33.29
N GLY A 378 31.22 29.14 33.09
CA GLY A 378 32.50 28.61 32.64
C GLY A 378 32.36 27.12 32.33
N GLU A 379 33.21 26.64 31.42
CA GLU A 379 33.47 25.22 31.19
C GLU A 379 34.29 24.64 32.35
N PRO A 380 33.98 23.42 32.83
CA PRO A 380 34.98 22.57 33.46
C PRO A 380 35.63 21.66 32.42
N ASP A 381 36.93 21.91 32.28
CA ASP A 381 37.99 21.15 31.65
C ASP A 381 37.85 19.63 31.89
N ALA A 382 37.51 18.86 30.85
CA ALA A 382 37.53 17.41 30.87
C ALA A 382 38.83 16.93 30.22
N ALA A 383 39.69 16.40 31.09
CA ALA A 383 41.00 15.84 30.84
C ALA A 383 41.13 15.09 29.50
N ARG A 384 42.01 15.65 28.65
CA ARG A 384 42.52 15.04 27.44
C ARG A 384 43.44 13.87 27.84
N VAL A 385 42.91 12.65 27.82
CA VAL A 385 43.71 11.43 27.92
C VAL A 385 44.45 11.24 26.59
N THR A 386 45.75 11.50 26.61
CA THR A 386 46.67 11.20 25.51
C THR A 386 46.88 9.70 25.46
N LEU A 387 46.11 8.99 24.63
CA LEU A 387 46.38 7.60 24.29
C LEU A 387 47.43 7.54 23.18
N GLU A 388 48.47 6.76 23.42
CA GLU A 388 49.59 6.54 22.51
C GLU A 388 49.13 6.08 21.12
N PRO A 389 49.76 6.55 20.03
CA PRO A 389 49.44 6.10 18.68
C PRO A 389 49.89 4.65 18.52
N ALA A 390 48.92 3.73 18.50
CA ALA A 390 49.13 2.37 18.05
C ALA A 390 49.70 2.41 16.62
N LYS A 391 50.77 1.64 16.40
CA LYS A 391 51.55 1.56 15.17
C LYS A 391 50.64 1.44 13.94
N GLY A 392 50.59 2.49 13.14
CA GLY A 392 49.83 2.55 11.89
C GLY A 392 50.36 1.52 10.90
N GLY A 393 49.58 0.48 10.64
CA GLY A 393 49.72 -0.30 9.41
C GLY A 393 49.37 0.60 8.22
N VAL A 394 50.13 0.48 7.13
CA VAL A 394 49.84 1.20 5.89
C VAL A 394 48.50 0.70 5.35
N ILE A 395 47.51 1.58 5.26
CA ILE A 395 46.19 1.26 4.71
C ILE A 395 46.31 1.19 3.18
N GLU A 396 46.01 0.04 2.59
CA GLU A 396 46.04 -0.19 1.14
C GLU A 396 44.63 -0.37 0.57
N LYS A 397 44.48 -0.19 -0.75
CA LYS A 397 43.24 -0.50 -1.45
C LYS A 397 42.86 -1.98 -1.21
N GLY A 398 41.62 -2.21 -0.78
CA GLY A 398 41.11 -3.52 -0.39
C GLY A 398 41.27 -3.86 1.10
N SER A 399 41.92 -3.01 1.89
CA SER A 399 42.02 -3.20 3.34
C SER A 399 40.66 -3.01 4.02
N ARG A 400 40.39 -3.85 5.03
CA ARG A 400 39.25 -3.69 5.92
C ARG A 400 39.59 -2.65 6.98
N VAL A 401 38.77 -1.62 7.07
CA VAL A 401 38.96 -0.49 7.98
C VAL A 401 37.71 -0.28 8.81
N ARG A 402 37.88 0.07 10.08
CA ARG A 402 36.82 0.52 10.98
C ARG A 402 36.85 2.04 11.06
N VAL A 403 35.70 2.67 10.91
CA VAL A 403 35.58 4.13 11.05
C VAL A 403 35.61 4.49 12.53
N ARG A 404 36.51 5.39 12.95
CA ARG A 404 36.70 5.76 14.36
C ARG A 404 35.74 6.85 14.83
N ARG A 405 35.35 7.77 13.93
CA ARG A 405 34.60 8.99 14.26
C ARG A 405 33.61 9.34 13.14
N GLY A 406 32.60 10.13 13.47
CA GLY A 406 31.56 10.56 12.52
C GLY A 406 30.33 9.66 12.51
N PRO A 407 29.39 9.88 11.58
CA PRO A 407 28.09 9.21 11.54
C PRO A 407 28.18 7.69 11.31
N PHE A 408 29.34 7.22 10.85
CA PHE A 408 29.63 5.81 10.62
C PHE A 408 30.56 5.19 11.66
N GLY A 409 30.75 5.85 12.83
CA GLY A 409 31.60 5.34 13.91
C GLY A 409 31.35 3.85 14.21
N ASP A 410 32.44 3.11 14.40
CA ASP A 410 32.52 1.67 14.62
C ASP A 410 32.08 0.75 13.47
N LYS A 411 31.59 1.30 12.34
CA LYS A 411 31.26 0.49 11.15
C LYS A 411 32.53 0.03 10.44
N ILE A 412 32.48 -1.19 9.89
CA ILE A 412 33.59 -1.81 9.15
C ILE A 412 33.30 -1.68 7.66
N GLY A 413 34.27 -1.18 6.90
CA GLY A 413 34.19 -1.07 5.45
C GLY A 413 35.43 -1.57 4.76
N VAL A 414 35.40 -1.56 3.43
CA VAL A 414 36.54 -1.92 2.58
C VAL A 414 36.98 -0.67 1.81
N VAL A 415 38.28 -0.37 1.84
CA VAL A 415 38.85 0.74 1.07
C VAL A 415 38.77 0.42 -0.43
N SER A 416 37.97 1.17 -1.18
CA SER A 416 37.83 0.98 -2.64
C SER A 416 38.87 1.79 -3.43
N GLU A 417 39.24 2.97 -2.92
CA GLU A 417 40.17 3.88 -3.58
C GLU A 417 40.87 4.78 -2.54
N LEU A 418 42.15 5.08 -2.77
CA LEU A 418 42.91 6.05 -1.98
C LEU A 418 43.03 7.33 -2.79
N ASP A 419 42.52 8.43 -2.26
CA ASP A 419 42.76 9.74 -2.83
C ASP A 419 44.10 10.24 -2.28
N GLY A 420 45.07 10.52 -3.16
CA GLY A 420 46.44 10.91 -2.79
C GLY A 420 46.56 12.20 -1.95
N ARG A 421 45.43 12.76 -1.48
CA ARG A 421 45.30 13.90 -0.57
C ARG A 421 45.03 13.54 0.89
N GLY A 422 45.15 12.26 1.27
CA GLY A 422 44.95 11.82 2.65
C GLY A 422 43.55 11.25 2.96
N GLY A 423 42.69 11.15 1.96
CA GLY A 423 41.36 10.55 2.08
C GLY A 423 41.29 9.18 1.42
N ALA A 424 40.35 8.35 1.87
CA ALA A 424 40.02 7.07 1.28
C ALA A 424 38.52 7.00 0.97
N ARG A 425 38.17 6.45 -0.18
CA ARG A 425 36.79 6.03 -0.45
C ARG A 425 36.60 4.66 0.18
N VAL A 426 35.69 4.58 1.13
CA VAL A 426 35.39 3.36 1.90
C VAL A 426 33.97 2.92 1.59
N LEU A 427 33.84 1.64 1.27
CA LEU A 427 32.56 0.98 1.03
C LEU A 427 32.08 0.35 2.35
N LEU A 428 31.04 0.93 2.95
CA LEU A 428 30.37 0.51 4.18
C LEU A 428 29.04 -0.16 3.80
N GLY A 429 29.07 -1.46 3.53
CA GLY A 429 27.95 -2.20 2.92
C GLY A 429 27.55 -1.60 1.57
N LEU A 430 26.35 -1.00 1.46
CA LEU A 430 25.90 -0.31 0.24
C LEU A 430 26.36 1.15 0.11
N LEU A 431 26.87 1.74 1.18
CA LEU A 431 27.24 3.14 1.21
C LEU A 431 28.70 3.32 0.80
N SER A 432 28.97 4.09 -0.26
CA SER A 432 30.31 4.55 -0.59
C SER A 432 30.51 5.97 -0.05
N THR A 433 31.37 6.14 0.95
CA THR A 433 31.66 7.45 1.54
C THR A 433 33.16 7.78 1.47
N ARG A 434 33.49 9.07 1.51
CA ARG A 434 34.88 9.56 1.55
C ARG A 434 35.23 9.90 2.99
N LEU A 435 36.25 9.25 3.52
CA LEU A 435 36.72 9.42 4.89
C LEU A 435 38.21 9.80 4.90
N GLU A 436 38.63 10.60 5.88
CA GLU A 436 40.04 10.90 6.10
C GLU A 436 40.76 9.67 6.66
N LEU A 437 42.02 9.44 6.27
CA LEU A 437 42.80 8.29 6.75
C LEU A 437 42.98 8.27 8.27
N ASP A 438 43.00 9.44 8.91
CA ASP A 438 43.13 9.58 10.38
C ASP A 438 41.89 9.07 11.13
N ASP A 439 40.74 9.02 10.47
CA ASP A 439 39.48 8.50 11.01
C ASP A 439 39.27 7.01 10.71
N LEU A 440 40.26 6.34 10.12
CA LEU A 440 40.21 4.92 9.78
C LEU A 440 41.20 4.11 10.62
N GLU A 441 40.72 2.99 11.16
CA GLU A 441 41.52 2.03 11.90
C GLU A 441 41.57 0.70 11.15
N LEU A 442 42.78 0.16 10.91
CA LEU A 442 42.92 -1.12 10.23
C LEU A 442 42.34 -2.25 11.09
N VAL A 443 41.35 -2.96 10.57
CA VAL A 443 40.82 -4.16 11.23
C VAL A 443 41.69 -5.32 10.79
N ALA A 444 42.55 -5.81 11.70
CA ALA A 444 43.31 -7.03 11.45
C ALA A 444 42.34 -8.18 11.19
N ASP A 445 42.41 -8.77 10.00
CA ASP A 445 41.61 -9.94 9.62
C ASP A 445 42.07 -11.11 10.51
N SER A 446 41.35 -11.37 11.60
CA SER A 446 41.51 -12.58 12.42
C SER A 446 40.93 -13.81 11.71
N ARG A 447 41.20 -13.95 10.42
CA ARG A 447 41.10 -15.24 9.72
C ARG A 447 42.33 -16.06 10.06
N GLU A 448 42.41 -16.51 11.32
CA GLU A 448 43.07 -17.78 11.59
C GLU A 448 42.33 -18.84 10.76
N ARG A 449 42.93 -19.22 9.63
CA ARG A 449 42.58 -20.47 8.98
C ARG A 449 42.72 -21.56 10.03
N PRO A 450 41.69 -22.37 10.32
CA PRO A 450 41.90 -23.60 11.06
C PRO A 450 42.91 -24.43 10.28
N ALA A 451 44.10 -24.63 10.85
CA ALA A 451 45.05 -25.57 10.32
C ALA A 451 44.39 -26.95 10.37
N LEU A 452 44.06 -27.49 9.20
CA LEU A 452 43.58 -28.85 9.03
C LEU A 452 44.65 -29.81 9.58
N SER A 453 44.52 -30.23 10.83
CA SER A 453 45.36 -31.29 11.39
C SER A 453 44.96 -32.59 10.69
N THR A 454 45.86 -33.09 9.86
CA THR A 454 45.72 -34.37 9.15
C THR A 454 45.73 -35.52 10.16
N SER A 455 44.56 -36.08 10.47
CA SER A 455 44.42 -37.27 11.32
C SER A 455 44.57 -38.58 10.51
N HIS A 456 45.79 -38.87 10.05
CA HIS A 456 46.14 -40.24 9.66
C HIS A 456 46.54 -41.05 10.91
N ARG A 457 45.53 -41.60 11.61
CA ARG A 457 45.77 -42.68 12.59
C ARG A 457 45.96 -44.00 11.86
N LYS A 458 47.20 -44.49 11.84
CA LYS A 458 47.54 -45.90 11.60
C LYS A 458 46.94 -46.78 12.70
N PRO A 459 46.23 -47.89 12.39
CA PRO A 459 45.83 -48.85 13.41
C PRO A 459 47.03 -49.65 13.90
N LEU A 460 47.24 -49.68 15.22
CA LEU A 460 48.22 -50.52 15.91
C LEU A 460 47.70 -51.96 15.98
N ALA A 461 48.53 -52.93 15.59
CA ALA A 461 48.24 -54.36 15.66
C ALA A 461 48.25 -54.89 17.13
N PRO A 462 47.43 -55.90 17.46
CA PRO A 462 47.33 -56.45 18.81
C PRO A 462 48.49 -57.42 19.12
N THR A 463 49.14 -57.23 20.27
CA THR A 463 50.12 -58.17 20.83
C THR A 463 49.44 -59.29 21.62
N PRO A 464 49.99 -60.53 21.57
CA PRO A 464 49.33 -61.74 22.08
C PRO A 464 49.53 -61.93 23.59
N ARG A 465 48.46 -62.34 24.28
CA ARG A 465 48.53 -62.86 25.65
C ARG A 465 49.03 -64.31 25.64
N ARG A 466 50.13 -64.59 26.32
CA ARG A 466 50.52 -65.94 26.78
C ARG A 466 50.32 -66.06 28.30
N ALA A 467 50.00 -67.29 28.67
CA ALA A 467 49.42 -67.76 29.92
C ALA A 467 50.24 -67.55 31.19
N ARG A 468 49.53 -67.41 32.31
CA ARG A 468 49.61 -68.34 33.46
C ARG A 468 48.33 -68.30 34.26
#